data_AF-A0A537CKQ5-F1
#
_entry.id   AF-A0A537CKQ5-F1
#
_cell.length_a   1.000
_cell.length_b   1.000
_cell.length_c   1.000
_cell.angle_alpha   90.00
_cell.angle_beta   90.00
_cell.angle_gamma   90.00
#
_symmetry.space_group_name_H-M   'P 1'
#
loop_
_entity.id
_entity.type
_entity.pdbx_description
1 polymer ?
#
loop_
_entity_poly.entity_id
_entity_poly.type
_entity_poly.pdbx_seq_one_letter_code
_entity_poly.pdbx_strand_id
1 'polypeptide(L)' 'MKTREALKYPMSITEAALAVGASTSSLRFYERQGFVTPIRFGADDRRLYLPEHLDAIREKYGKFRK' A
#
# COMPACT_ATOMS: atom_id res chain seq x y z
N MET A 1 17.84 1.52 -9.31
CA MET A 1 16.86 0.44 -9.49
C MET A 1 16.79 -0.35 -8.18
N LYS A 2 15.89 0.01 -7.24
CA LYS A 2 15.81 -0.70 -5.95
C LYS A 2 15.04 -2.01 -6.16
N THR A 3 15.81 -3.08 -6.12
CA THR A 3 15.51 -4.49 -6.36
C THR A 3 14.41 -5.01 -5.42
N ARG A 4 13.72 -6.09 -5.83
CA ARG A 4 12.62 -6.83 -5.17
C ARG A 4 12.77 -7.16 -3.68
N GLU A 5 13.89 -6.86 -3.04
CA GLU A 5 14.22 -7.18 -1.65
C GLU A 5 13.60 -6.22 -0.62
N ALA A 6 13.16 -5.03 -1.05
CA ALA A 6 12.45 -4.07 -0.19
C ALA A 6 11.06 -4.57 0.28
N LEU A 7 10.57 -5.67 -0.30
CA LEU A 7 9.28 -6.30 0.00
C LEU A 7 9.31 -7.22 1.23
N LYS A 8 10.31 -7.16 2.11
CA LYS A 8 10.30 -7.96 3.36
C LYS A 8 9.87 -7.18 4.60
N TYR A 9 9.69 -5.86 4.50
CA TYR A 9 9.38 -5.02 5.65
C TYR A 9 8.04 -4.31 5.49
N PRO A 10 7.31 -4.09 6.61
CA PRO A 10 6.13 -3.24 6.60
C PRO A 10 6.49 -1.83 6.11
N MET A 11 5.79 -1.39 5.06
CA MET A 11 6.00 -0.10 4.40
C MET A 11 5.04 0.96 4.94
N SER A 12 5.50 2.20 5.02
CA SER A 12 4.62 3.34 5.21
C SER A 12 3.70 3.55 4.00
N ILE A 13 2.64 4.36 4.15
CA ILE A 13 1.75 4.70 3.04
C ILE A 13 2.49 5.34 1.84
N THR A 14 3.53 6.13 2.12
CA THR A 14 4.32 6.80 1.07
C THR A 14 5.16 5.78 0.30
N GLU A 15 5.82 4.86 1.00
CA GLU A 15 6.60 3.78 0.37
C GLU A 15 5.70 2.84 -0.42
N ALA A 16 4.55 2.48 0.15
CA ALA A 16 3.54 1.65 -0.52
C ALA A 16 3.04 2.30 -1.80
N ALA A 17 2.69 3.59 -1.76
CA ALA A 17 2.23 4.35 -2.92
C ALA A 17 3.29 4.38 -4.04
N LEU A 18 4.54 4.65 -3.69
CA LEU A 18 5.67 4.61 -4.63
C LEU A 18 5.87 3.20 -5.22
N ALA A 19 5.75 2.15 -4.40
CA ALA A 19 5.97 0.77 -4.83
C ALA A 19 4.90 0.25 -5.81
N VAL A 20 3.68 0.79 -5.76
CA VAL A 20 2.59 0.45 -6.70
C VAL A 20 2.41 1.47 -7.82
N GLY A 21 3.15 2.58 -7.79
CA GLY A 21 3.02 3.67 -8.77
C GLY A 21 1.69 4.43 -8.66
N ALA A 22 1.10 4.50 -7.46
CA ALA A 22 -0.15 5.22 -7.19
C ALA A 22 0.10 6.43 -6.28
N SER A 23 -0.91 7.29 -6.12
CA SER A 23 -0.85 8.37 -5.13
C SER A 23 -1.19 7.85 -3.72
N THR A 24 -0.68 8.50 -2.67
CA THR A 24 -1.08 8.20 -1.29
C THR A 24 -2.58 8.40 -1.07
N SER A 25 -3.21 9.33 -1.81
CA SER A 25 -4.67 9.53 -1.78
C SER A 25 -5.43 8.33 -2.35
N SER A 26 -4.92 7.70 -3.42
CA SER A 26 -5.48 6.47 -3.99
C SER A 26 -5.43 5.33 -2.99
N LEU A 27 -4.32 5.17 -2.26
CA LEU A 27 -4.22 4.18 -1.20
C LEU A 27 -5.26 4.41 -0.08
N ARG A 28 -5.40 5.65 0.39
CA ARG A 28 -6.44 6.01 1.38
C ARG A 28 -7.85 5.79 0.85
N PHE A 29 -8.08 6.00 -0.44
CA PHE A 29 -9.35 5.68 -1.07
C PHE A 29 -9.63 4.19 -0.99
N TYR A 30 -8.67 3.34 -1.36
CA TYR A 30 -8.81 1.88 -1.26
C TYR A 30 -8.99 1.38 0.18
N GLU A 31 -8.32 2.00 1.16
CA GLU A 31 -8.57 1.74 2.58
C GLU A 31 -10.03 2.04 2.96
N ARG A 32 -10.54 3.23 2.58
CA ARG A 32 -11.92 3.63 2.90
C ARG A 32 -12.97 2.75 2.22
N GLN A 33 -12.67 2.21 1.06
CA GLN A 33 -13.53 1.26 0.34
C GLN A 33 -13.41 -0.17 0.89
N GLY A 34 -12.50 -0.43 1.83
CA GLY A 34 -12.29 -1.76 2.43
C GLY A 34 -11.51 -2.73 1.54
N PHE A 35 -10.87 -2.27 0.46
CA PHE A 35 -10.09 -3.13 -0.44
C PHE A 35 -8.74 -3.54 0.15
N VAL A 36 -8.20 -2.73 1.05
CA VAL A 36 -6.94 -3.01 1.73
C VAL A 36 -7.05 -2.56 3.19
N THR A 37 -6.57 -3.40 4.09
CA THR A 37 -6.56 -3.09 5.53
C THR A 37 -5.12 -3.07 6.01
N PRO A 38 -4.48 -1.89 6.16
CA PRO A 38 -3.12 -1.82 6.67
C PRO A 38 -3.07 -2.30 8.11
N ILE A 39 -1.92 -2.84 8.51
CA ILE A 39 -1.65 -3.10 9.92
C ILE A 39 -1.48 -1.77 10.61
N ARG A 40 -2.06 -1.62 11.79
CA ARG A 40 -1.80 -0.47 12.66
C ARG A 40 -0.85 -0.86 13.77
N PHE A 41 0.24 -0.13 13.92
CA PHE A 41 1.31 -0.48 14.84
C PHE A 41 1.80 0.71 15.67
N GLY A 42 2.06 0.45 16.96
CA GLY A 42 2.57 1.42 17.92
C GLY A 42 1.51 2.34 18.51
N ALA A 43 1.91 3.15 19.50
CA ALA A 43 1.04 4.10 20.19
C ALA A 43 0.42 5.15 19.26
N ASP A 44 1.10 5.47 18.14
CA ASP A 44 0.67 6.46 17.16
C ASP A 44 -0.23 5.89 16.05
N ASP A 45 -0.66 4.63 16.16
CA ASP A 45 -1.57 3.99 15.19
C ASP A 45 -1.05 4.05 13.73
N ARG A 46 0.27 3.89 13.57
CA ARG A 46 0.93 4.04 12.27
C ARG A 46 0.49 2.93 11.32
N ARG A 47 0.12 3.34 10.10
CA ARG A 47 -0.29 2.43 9.02
C ARG A 47 0.92 1.80 8.37
N LEU A 48 0.92 0.47 8.36
CA LEU A 48 1.95 -0.37 7.77
C LEU A 48 1.33 -1.28 6.70
N TYR A 49 1.98 -1.29 5.54
CA TYR A 49 1.58 -2.07 4.39
C TYR A 49 2.55 -3.21 4.19
N LEU A 50 2.02 -4.43 4.21
CA LEU A 50 2.77 -5.62 3.85
C LEU A 50 2.74 -5.82 2.33
N PRO A 51 3.59 -6.69 1.77
CA PRO A 51 3.59 -7.01 0.35
C PRO A 51 2.24 -7.48 -0.15
N GLU A 52 1.50 -8.26 0.63
CA GLU A 52 0.18 -8.78 0.26
C GLU A 52 -0.83 -7.64 0.07
N HIS A 53 -0.70 -6.57 0.84
CA HIS A 53 -1.50 -5.36 0.68
C HIS A 53 -1.18 -4.65 -0.64
N LEU A 54 0.09 -4.61 -1.04
CA LEU A 54 0.50 -4.01 -2.31
C LEU A 54 -0.03 -4.78 -3.51
N ASP A 55 -0.04 -6.12 -3.44
CA ASP A 55 -0.55 -6.95 -4.52
C ASP A 55 -2.06 -6.74 -4.71
N ALA A 56 -2.82 -6.65 -3.62
CA ALA A 56 -4.23 -6.27 -3.66
C ALA A 56 -4.43 -4.87 -4.27
N ILE A 57 -3.62 -3.89 -3.84
CA ILE A 57 -3.68 -2.52 -4.38
C ILE A 57 -3.34 -2.50 -5.87
N ARG A 58 -2.34 -3.24 -6.34
CA ARG A 58 -1.95 -3.31 -7.75
C ARG A 58 -3.07 -3.86 -8.61
N GLU A 59 -3.72 -4.93 -8.16
CA GLU A 59 -4.86 -5.51 -8.86
C GLU A 59 -5.99 -4.50 -9.04
N LYS A 60 -6.28 -3.69 -8.01
CA LYS A 60 -7.31 -2.64 -8.10
C LYS A 60 -6.85 -1.45 -8.93
N TYR A 61 -5.63 -0.97 -8.71
CA TYR A 61 -5.10 0.20 -9.40
C TYR A 61 -5.09 0.00 -10.92
N GLY A 62 -4.69 -1.19 -11.40
CA GLY A 62 -4.78 -1.53 -12.82
C GLY A 62 -6.21 -1.51 -13.37
N LYS A 63 -7.21 -1.91 -12.58
CA LYS A 63 -8.63 -1.87 -12.96
C LYS A 63 -9.20 -0.46 -13.05
N PHE A 64 -8.71 0.49 -12.26
CA PHE A 64 -9.20 1.87 -12.21
C PHE A 64 -8.45 2.85 -13.13
N ARG A 65 -7.27 2.50 -13.63
CA ARG A 65 -6.47 3.33 -14.54
C ARG A 65 -6.83 3.13 -16.03
N LYS A 66 -7.85 2.32 -16.33
CA LYS A 66 -8.27 1.99 -17.69
C LYS A 66 -9.14 3.08 -18.30
#